data_AF-A0A7W0M245-F1
#
_entry.id   AF-A0A7W0M245-F1
#
_cell.length_a   1.000
_cell.length_b   1.000
_cell.length_c   1.000
_cell.angle_alpha   90.00
_cell.angle_beta   90.00
_cell.angle_gamma   90.00
#
_symmetry.space_group_name_H-M   'P 1'
#
loop_
_entity.id
_entity.type
_entity.pdbx_description
1 polymer ?
#
loop_
_entity_poly.entity_id
_entity_poly.type
_entity_poly.pdbx_seq_one_letter_code
_entity_poly.pdbx_strand_id
1 'polypeptide(L)'
;MTGTIQRRRGRVAAALLPAALVGALVALPTGPAGAEPSTSAVATEIFVNELHYDNAGTDAGEFIEIAGPAGADLTGWSLALYNGTTPASATVYHT
;
A
#
# COMPACT_ATOMS: atom_id res chain seq x y z
N MET A 1 8.72 21.34 43.98
CA MET A 1 8.07 20.11 43.48
C MET A 1 8.87 19.65 42.27
N THR A 2 9.78 18.69 42.45
CA THR A 2 10.69 18.26 41.40
C THR A 2 10.73 16.74 41.39
N GLY A 3 10.09 16.13 40.39
CA GLY A 3 10.05 14.68 40.22
C GLY A 3 11.23 14.21 39.36
N THR A 4 11.99 13.25 39.89
CA THR A 4 13.16 12.65 39.23
C THR A 4 12.73 11.49 38.34
N ILE A 5 13.12 11.51 37.06
CA ILE A 5 12.80 10.48 36.06
C ILE A 5 13.71 9.25 36.25
N GLN A 6 13.14 8.08 36.56
CA GLN A 6 13.86 6.82 36.77
C GLN A 6 14.07 6.07 35.44
N ARG A 7 15.31 6.04 34.94
CA ARG A 7 15.70 5.30 33.72
C ARG A 7 15.81 3.80 34.02
N ARG A 8 14.88 2.98 33.51
CA ARG A 8 14.96 1.51 33.60
C ARG A 8 15.85 0.97 32.48
N ARG A 9 17.14 0.73 32.76
CA ARG A 9 18.03 -0.08 31.91
C ARG A 9 18.14 -1.49 32.50
N GLY A 10 17.30 -2.42 32.03
CA GLY A 10 17.40 -3.84 32.38
C GLY A 10 18.52 -4.50 31.59
N ARG A 11 19.50 -5.08 32.30
CA ARG A 11 20.65 -5.79 31.73
C ARG A 11 20.29 -7.23 31.35
N VAL A 12 21.00 -7.68 30.32
CA VAL A 12 20.97 -8.98 29.62
C VAL A 12 21.31 -10.14 30.57
N ALA A 13 20.59 -11.25 30.45
CA ALA A 13 20.98 -12.54 31.03
C ALA A 13 21.20 -13.55 29.89
N ALA A 14 22.44 -14.03 29.78
CA ALA A 14 22.83 -15.14 28.92
C ALA A 14 22.78 -16.45 29.74
N ALA A 15 22.22 -17.51 29.16
CA ALA A 15 22.32 -18.87 29.68
C ALA A 15 22.75 -19.81 28.54
N LEU A 16 23.80 -20.60 28.80
CA LEU A 16 24.39 -21.57 27.89
C LEU A 16 23.59 -22.90 27.84
N LEU A 17 23.66 -23.56 26.68
CA LEU A 17 23.00 -24.81 26.25
C LEU A 17 23.59 -26.09 26.87
N PRO A 18 22.94 -27.25 26.66
CA PRO A 18 23.68 -28.42 26.18
C PRO A 18 23.06 -29.10 24.95
N ALA A 19 23.83 -30.05 24.42
CA ALA A 19 23.91 -30.50 23.03
C ALA A 19 22.89 -31.57 22.56
N ALA A 20 22.69 -31.54 21.22
CA ALA A 20 22.49 -32.63 20.26
C ALA A 20 21.31 -33.61 20.41
N LEU A 21 20.43 -33.64 19.39
CA LEU A 21 19.89 -34.89 18.87
C LEU A 21 19.48 -34.78 17.38
N VAL A 22 20.15 -35.61 16.57
CA VAL A 22 19.74 -36.20 15.28
C VAL A 22 19.52 -35.24 14.11
N GLY A 23 20.47 -35.32 13.17
CA GLY A 23 20.24 -34.91 11.80
C GLY A 23 19.12 -35.72 11.18
N ALA A 24 18.05 -35.03 10.79
CA ALA A 24 17.33 -35.40 9.59
C ALA A 24 17.92 -34.54 8.48
N LEU A 25 18.83 -35.12 7.69
CA LEU A 25 19.03 -34.65 6.33
C LEU A 25 17.68 -34.88 5.63
N VAL A 26 16.81 -33.88 5.68
CA VAL A 26 15.65 -33.83 4.80
C VAL A 26 16.25 -33.82 3.40
N ALA A 27 16.12 -34.95 2.70
CA ALA A 27 16.38 -34.99 1.28
C ALA A 27 15.51 -33.89 0.66
N LEU A 28 16.15 -32.80 0.23
CA LEU A 28 15.49 -31.86 -0.68
C LEU A 28 15.05 -32.71 -1.86
N PRO A 29 13.76 -32.72 -2.25
CA PRO A 29 13.45 -33.18 -3.58
C PRO A 29 14.24 -32.24 -4.50
N THR A 30 15.28 -32.77 -5.15
CA THR A 30 15.82 -32.18 -6.39
C THR A 30 14.76 -32.37 -7.47
N GLY A 31 13.58 -31.79 -7.25
CA GLY A 31 12.62 -31.46 -8.29
C GLY A 31 13.09 -30.18 -8.96
N PRO A 32 12.65 -29.92 -10.21
CA PRO A 32 13.08 -28.73 -10.92
C PRO A 32 12.80 -27.49 -10.06
N ALA A 33 13.83 -26.71 -9.81
CA ALA A 33 13.69 -25.36 -9.29
C ALA A 33 12.76 -24.60 -10.24
N GLY A 34 11.53 -24.33 -9.83
CA GLY A 34 10.54 -23.77 -10.76
C GLY A 34 9.10 -23.88 -10.28
N ALA A 35 8.82 -23.53 -9.03
CA ALA A 35 7.49 -23.12 -8.60
C ALA A 35 7.64 -22.36 -7.28
N GLU A 36 8.29 -21.20 -7.33
CA GLU A 36 8.12 -20.21 -6.27
C GLU A 36 6.61 -19.95 -6.13
N PRO A 37 6.06 -19.87 -4.91
CA PRO A 37 4.67 -19.51 -4.74
C PRO A 37 4.46 -18.12 -5.34
N SER A 38 3.81 -18.06 -6.50
CA SER A 38 3.29 -16.83 -7.06
C SER A 38 2.26 -16.32 -6.07
N THR A 39 2.66 -15.44 -5.16
CA THR A 39 1.72 -14.60 -4.43
C THR A 39 0.98 -13.85 -5.51
N SER A 40 -0.23 -14.29 -5.82
CA SER A 40 -1.14 -13.57 -6.69
C SER A 40 -1.28 -12.20 -6.05
N ALA A 41 -0.54 -11.22 -6.56
CA ALA A 41 -0.58 -9.88 -6.06
C ALA A 41 -2.03 -9.47 -6.19
N VAL A 42 -2.69 -9.16 -5.07
CA VAL A 42 -4.01 -8.55 -5.12
C VAL A 42 -3.80 -7.28 -5.93
N ALA A 43 -4.27 -7.28 -7.18
CA ALA A 43 -4.18 -6.12 -8.04
C ALA A 43 -4.97 -5.04 -7.31
N THR A 44 -4.27 -4.03 -6.78
CA THR A 44 -4.93 -2.81 -6.32
C THR A 44 -5.63 -2.24 -7.55
N GLU A 45 -6.94 -2.08 -7.47
CA GLU A 45 -7.70 -1.50 -8.57
C GLU A 45 -7.36 0.00 -8.70
N ILE A 46 -7.60 0.57 -9.88
CA ILE A 46 -7.53 2.02 -10.08
C ILE A 46 -8.85 2.61 -9.60
N PHE A 47 -8.81 3.59 -8.70
CA PHE A 47 -10.00 4.22 -8.15
C PHE A 47 -9.77 5.70 -7.85
N VAL A 48 -10.87 6.44 -7.69
CA VAL A 48 -10.84 7.83 -7.20
C VAL A 48 -10.61 7.80 -5.70
N ASN A 49 -9.44 8.26 -5.24
CA ASN A 49 -9.09 8.26 -3.82
C ASN A 49 -9.63 9.49 -3.10
N GLU A 50 -9.51 10.67 -3.72
CA GLU A 50 -9.95 11.94 -3.15
C GLU A 50 -10.63 12.79 -4.22
N LEU A 51 -11.65 13.53 -3.77
CA LEU A 51 -12.30 14.58 -4.52
C LEU A 51 -12.34 15.82 -3.62
N HIS A 52 -11.60 16.85 -4.01
CA HIS A 52 -11.69 18.16 -3.37
C HIS A 52 -12.73 19.00 -4.11
N TYR A 53 -13.95 19.05 -3.58
CA TYR A 53 -15.11 19.73 -4.16
C TYR A 53 -15.71 20.74 -3.19
N ASP A 54 -16.35 21.78 -3.74
CA ASP A 54 -17.11 22.80 -3.01
C ASP A 54 -16.22 23.69 -2.13
N ASN A 55 -15.13 24.20 -2.73
CA ASN A 55 -14.39 25.27 -2.08
C ASN A 55 -15.29 26.51 -1.89
N ALA A 56 -15.34 27.04 -0.67
CA ALA A 56 -16.03 28.31 -0.44
C ALA A 56 -15.32 29.45 -1.18
N GLY A 57 -15.95 30.02 -2.20
CA GLY A 57 -15.41 31.13 -2.98
C GLY A 57 -15.17 30.76 -4.45
N THR A 58 -13.98 31.09 -4.98
CA THR A 58 -13.57 30.63 -6.32
C THR A 58 -12.98 29.23 -6.20
N ASP A 59 -13.28 28.35 -7.14
CA ASP A 59 -12.83 26.94 -7.26
C ASP A 59 -11.31 26.79 -7.47
N ALA A 60 -10.50 27.56 -6.74
CA ALA A 60 -9.05 27.55 -6.82
C ALA A 60 -8.48 26.43 -5.94
N GLY A 61 -7.65 25.58 -6.53
CA GLY A 61 -7.02 24.45 -5.82
C GLY A 61 -7.92 23.23 -5.65
N GLU A 62 -9.00 23.13 -6.43
CA GLU A 62 -9.76 21.88 -6.55
C GLU A 62 -9.00 20.85 -7.39
N PHE A 63 -9.11 19.58 -7.02
CA PHE A 63 -8.46 18.48 -7.71
C PHE A 63 -9.20 17.15 -7.49
N ILE A 64 -8.91 16.19 -8.36
CA ILE A 64 -9.32 14.79 -8.24
C ILE A 64 -8.05 13.96 -8.16
N GLU A 65 -7.94 13.12 -7.13
CA GLU A 65 -6.84 12.18 -6.98
C GLU A 65 -7.25 10.79 -7.45
N ILE A 66 -6.44 10.22 -8.34
CA ILE A 66 -6.58 8.83 -8.80
C ILE A 66 -5.47 8.00 -8.15
N ALA A 67 -5.86 6.97 -7.40
CA ALA A 67 -4.94 6.01 -6.82
C ALA A 67 -4.97 4.70 -7.60
N GLY A 68 -3.83 4.04 -7.65
CA GLY A 68 -3.66 2.74 -8.28
C GLY A 68 -2.28 2.16 -7.97
N PRO A 69 -1.98 0.96 -8.50
CA PRO A 69 -0.65 0.38 -8.40
C PRO A 69 0.42 1.33 -8.96
N ALA A 70 1.62 1.28 -8.38
CA ALA A 70 2.76 2.03 -8.93
C ALA A 70 3.00 1.59 -10.40
N GLY A 71 3.10 2.57 -11.29
CA GLY A 71 3.25 2.32 -12.73
C GLY A 71 1.96 1.88 -13.44
N ALA A 72 0.78 2.07 -12.82
CA ALA A 72 -0.49 1.93 -13.52
C ALA A 72 -0.50 2.78 -14.80
N ASP A 73 -0.77 2.12 -15.92
CA ASP A 73 -0.91 2.78 -17.22
C ASP A 73 -2.35 3.27 -17.39
N LEU A 74 -2.51 4.58 -17.53
CA LEU A 74 -3.79 5.24 -17.76
C LEU A 74 -4.00 5.57 -19.24
N THR A 75 -3.14 5.13 -20.15
CA THR A 75 -3.29 5.41 -21.59
C THR A 75 -4.68 5.00 -22.08
N GLY A 76 -5.40 5.95 -22.68
CA GLY A 76 -6.74 5.71 -23.23
C GLY A 76 -7.88 5.79 -22.19
N TRP A 77 -7.58 6.09 -20.93
CA TRP A 77 -8.60 6.40 -19.93
C TRP A 77 -9.12 7.83 -20.11
N SER A 78 -10.29 8.08 -19.54
CA SER A 78 -10.84 9.43 -19.44
C SER A 78 -11.56 9.62 -18.12
N LEU A 79 -11.54 10.85 -17.63
CA LEU A 79 -12.25 11.29 -16.44
C LEU A 79 -13.35 12.27 -16.86
N ALA A 80 -14.61 11.87 -16.71
CA ALA A 80 -15.77 12.67 -17.10
C ALA A 80 -16.47 13.23 -15.86
N LEU A 81 -16.56 14.56 -15.78
CA LEU A 81 -17.16 15.28 -14.65
C LEU A 81 -18.58 15.70 -15.03
N TYR A 82 -19.57 15.10 -14.38
CA TYR A 82 -20.98 15.43 -14.56
C TYR A 82 -21.45 16.35 -13.43
N ASN A 83 -21.84 17.59 -13.78
CA ASN A 83 -22.50 18.49 -12.86
C ASN A 83 -24.03 18.38 -13.00
N GLY A 84 -24.73 18.15 -11.89
CA GLY A 84 -26.19 17.93 -11.85
C GLY A 84 -27.04 19.09 -12.37
N THR A 85 -26.48 20.30 -12.53
CA THR A 85 -27.16 21.43 -13.17
C THR A 85 -27.25 21.31 -14.69
N THR A 86 -26.38 20.52 -15.34
CA THR A 86 -26.41 20.30 -16.79
C THR A 86 -25.87 18.91 -17.13
N PRO A 87 -26.56 17.83 -16.72
CA PRO A 87 -26.03 16.47 -16.76
C PRO A 87 -25.76 15.92 -18.18
N ALA A 88 -26.17 16.64 -19.23
CA ALA A 88 -25.95 16.27 -20.62
C ALA A 88 -24.59 16.74 -21.19
N SER A 89 -23.79 17.49 -20.44
CA SER A 89 -22.46 17.92 -20.89
C SER A 89 -21.43 17.73 -19.78
N ALA A 90 -20.68 16.62 -19.87
CA ALA A 90 -19.54 16.41 -19.01
C ALA A 90 -18.32 17.16 -19.54
N THR A 91 -17.53 17.71 -18.63
CA THR A 91 -16.13 18.06 -18.93
C THR A 91 -15.32 16.76 -18.90
N VAL A 92 -14.59 16.46 -19.98
CA VAL A 92 -13.82 15.21 -20.11
C VAL A 92 -12.32 15.52 -20.15
N TYR A 93 -11.57 14.86 -19.28
CA TYR A 93 -10.10 14.87 -19.28
C TYR A 93 -9.58 13.54 -19.80
N HIS A 94 -8.50 13.57 -20.57
CA HIS A 94 -7.84 12.40 -21.14
C HIS A 94 -6.42 12.27 -20.59
N THR A 95 -5.93 11.04 -20.52
CA THR A 95 -4.59 10.67 -20.06
C THR A 95 -3.71 10.17 -21.19
#